data_AF-A0A526S5U2-F1
#
_entry.id   AF-A0A526S5U2-F1
#
_cell.length_a   1.000
_cell.length_b   1.000
_cell.length_c   1.000
_cell.angle_alpha   90.00
_cell.angle_beta   90.00
_cell.angle_gamma   90.00
#
_symmetry.space_group_name_H-M   'P 1'
#
loop_
_entity.id
_entity.type
_entity.pdbx_description
1 polymer ?
#
loop_
_entity_poly.entity_id
_entity_poly.type
_entity_poly.pdbx_seq_one_letter_code
_entity_poly.pdbx_strand_id
1 'polypeptide(L)' 'MSEQPLPTLPMWRVDHIEPSPEMLALRANGPIHRVRFPSGHEGWLVTGYDEAKAALSDAAFRPAGMPPAAFTPD' A
#
# COMPACT_ATOMS: atom_id res chain seq x y z
N MET A 1 -24.02 -3.70 0.50
CA MET A 1 -22.59 -4.01 0.64
C MET A 1 -21.90 -2.68 0.77
N SER A 2 -21.61 -2.24 1.99
CA SER A 2 -21.11 -0.89 2.24
C SER A 2 -19.70 -0.80 1.68
N GLU A 3 -19.50 -0.03 0.61
CA GLU A 3 -18.16 0.35 0.16
C GLU A 3 -17.53 1.17 1.28
N GLN A 4 -16.65 0.54 2.06
CA GLN A 4 -15.82 1.27 3.00
C GLN A 4 -14.83 2.11 2.18
N PRO A 5 -14.70 3.42 2.47
CA PRO A 5 -13.77 4.26 1.74
C PRO A 5 -12.36 3.70 1.89
N LEU A 6 -11.64 3.60 0.76
CA LEU A 6 -10.28 3.06 0.76
C LEU A 6 -9.34 4.00 1.54
N PRO A 7 -8.46 3.45 2.39
CA PRO A 7 -7.39 4.22 3.00
C PRO A 7 -6.50 4.88 1.93
N THR A 8 -6.08 6.12 2.17
CA THR A 8 -5.32 6.92 1.21
C THR A 8 -3.86 7.05 1.64
N LEU A 9 -2.94 6.95 0.69
CA LEU A 9 -1.51 7.18 0.87
C LEU A 9 -1.11 8.61 0.47
N PRO A 10 -0.02 9.15 1.04
CA PRO A 10 0.78 8.59 2.13
C PRO A 10 0.08 8.71 3.49
N MET A 11 0.25 7.68 4.33
CA MET A 11 -0.09 7.76 5.74
C MET A 11 1.12 8.37 6.47
N TRP A 12 0.96 9.61 6.92
CA TRP A 12 2.05 10.35 7.52
C TRP A 12 2.44 9.77 8.88
N ARG A 13 3.74 9.71 9.15
CA ARG A 13 4.25 9.41 10.49
C ARG A 13 4.16 10.67 11.36
N VAL A 14 4.01 10.47 12.66
CA VAL A 14 4.01 11.57 13.63
C VAL A 14 5.45 12.03 13.92
N ASP A 15 6.40 11.10 13.87
CA ASP A 15 7.82 11.34 14.05
C ASP A 15 8.67 10.43 13.14
N HIS A 16 10.00 10.46 13.34
CA HIS A 16 10.97 9.77 12.49
C HIS A 16 11.20 8.30 12.88
N ILE A 17 10.84 7.93 14.11
CA ILE A 17 11.04 6.60 14.68
C ILE A 17 9.79 5.76 14.51
N GLU A 18 8.65 6.25 14.98
CA GLU A 18 7.43 5.45 15.03
C GLU A 18 6.74 5.37 13.65
N PRO A 19 6.21 4.19 13.27
CA PRO A 19 5.38 4.05 12.09
C PRO A 19 4.09 4.87 12.21
N SER A 20 3.44 5.14 11.07
CA SER A 20 2.20 5.91 11.06
C SER A 20 1.10 5.18 11.86
N PRO A 21 0.36 5.90 12.73
CA PRO A 21 -0.73 5.30 13.51
C PRO A 21 -1.84 4.74 12.60
N GLU A 22 -2.10 5.38 11.46
CA GLU A 22 -3.06 4.88 10.47
C GLU A 22 -2.59 3.55 9.85
N MET A 23 -1.29 3.45 9.54
CA MET A 23 -0.71 2.21 9.01
C MET A 23 -0.75 1.08 10.07
N LEU A 24 -0.47 1.40 11.34
CA LEU A 24 -0.58 0.44 12.44
C LEU A 24 -2.02 -0.06 12.63
N ALA A 25 -3.00 0.84 12.58
CA ALA A 25 -4.41 0.49 12.69
C ALA A 25 -4.85 -0.41 11.52
N LEU A 26 -4.39 -0.14 10.30
CA LEU A 26 -4.62 -1.02 9.16
C LEU A 26 -3.99 -2.39 9.37
N ARG A 27 -2.72 -2.44 9.78
CA ARG A 27 -2.01 -3.69 10.04
C ARG A 27 -2.71 -4.56 11.08
N ALA A 28 -3.32 -3.95 12.10
CA ALA A 28 -4.09 -4.68 13.11
C ALA A 28 -5.34 -5.38 12.54
N ASN A 29 -5.91 -4.86 11.44
CA ASN A 29 -7.05 -5.44 10.74
C ASN A 29 -6.66 -6.49 9.69
N GLY A 30 -5.36 -6.67 9.41
CA GLY A 30 -4.85 -7.65 8.47
C GLY A 30 -3.54 -7.23 7.81
N PRO A 31 -2.83 -8.15 7.15
CA PRO A 31 -1.53 -7.87 6.56
C PRO A 31 -1.58 -7.24 5.16
N ILE A 32 -2.73 -7.24 4.48
CA ILE A 32 -2.89 -6.79 3.09
C ILE A 32 -4.17 -5.97 2.96
N HIS A 33 -4.08 -4.77 2.40
CA HIS A 33 -5.19 -3.83 2.25
C HIS A 33 -5.22 -3.20 0.87
N ARG A 34 -6.42 -2.91 0.36
CA ARG A 34 -6.58 -2.08 -0.83
C ARG A 34 -6.48 -0.60 -0.42
N VAL A 35 -5.70 0.19 -1.15
CA VAL A 35 -5.41 1.61 -0.85
C VAL A 35 -5.57 2.47 -2.09
N ARG A 36 -5.71 3.79 -1.88
CA ARG A 36 -5.63 4.80 -2.93
C ARG A 36 -4.32 5.58 -2.84
N PHE A 37 -3.63 5.73 -3.96
CA PHE A 37 -2.41 6.51 -4.11
C PHE A 37 -2.72 8.00 -4.34
N PRO A 38 -1.74 8.91 -4.09
CA PRO A 38 -1.89 10.35 -4.36
C PRO A 38 -2.29 10.66 -5.80
N SER A 39 -1.88 9.81 -6.75
CA SER A 39 -2.24 9.94 -8.17
C SER A 39 -3.69 9.57 -8.48
N GLY A 40 -4.49 9.15 -7.49
CA GLY A 40 -5.86 8.68 -7.66
C GLY A 40 -6.00 7.19 -8.00
N HIS A 41 -4.90 6.49 -8.29
CA HIS A 41 -4.92 5.06 -8.58
C HIS A 41 -5.13 4.23 -7.33
N GLU A 42 -5.65 3.02 -7.52
CA GLU A 42 -5.77 2.05 -6.44
C GLU A 42 -4.66 1.01 -6.55
N GLY A 43 -4.28 0.44 -5.41
CA GLY A 43 -3.44 -0.75 -5.39
C GLY A 43 -3.47 -1.44 -4.04
N TRP A 44 -2.49 -2.31 -3.82
CA TRP A 44 -2.40 -3.13 -2.62
C TRP A 44 -1.24 -2.67 -1.75
N LEU A 45 -1.53 -2.42 -0.47
CA LEU A 45 -0.55 -2.17 0.58
C LEU A 45 -0.36 -3.46 1.39
N VAL A 46 0.88 -3.93 1.48
CA VAL A 46 1.26 -5.08 2.30
C VAL A 46 2.01 -4.59 3.53
N THR A 47 1.48 -4.85 4.72
CA THR A 47 2.04 -4.47 6.03
C THR A 47 2.57 -5.66 6.83
N GLY A 48 2.20 -6.88 6.46
CA GLY A 48 2.69 -8.11 7.08
C GLY A 48 4.06 -8.53 6.56
N TYR A 49 4.91 -9.06 7.45
CA TYR A 49 6.30 -9.40 7.10
C TYR A 49 6.37 -10.63 6.20
N ASP A 50 5.61 -11.68 6.51
CA ASP A 50 5.64 -12.93 5.74
C ASP A 50 5.05 -12.71 4.34
N GLU A 51 3.95 -11.97 4.25
CA GLU A 51 3.31 -11.61 2.99
C GLU A 51 4.20 -10.72 2.13
N ALA A 52 4.86 -9.73 2.73
CA ALA A 52 5.81 -8.89 2.02
C ALA A 52 7.01 -9.70 1.52
N LYS A 53 7.54 -10.62 2.34
CA LYS A 53 8.62 -11.51 1.95
C LYS A 53 8.20 -12.42 0.79
N ALA A 54 7.02 -13.01 0.85
CA ALA A 54 6.48 -13.85 -0.20
C ALA A 54 6.32 -13.06 -1.51
N ALA A 55 5.65 -11.91 -1.47
CA ALA A 55 5.43 -11.07 -2.63
C ALA A 55 6.74 -10.59 -3.27
N LEU A 56 7.71 -10.14 -2.47
CA LEU A 56 8.99 -9.64 -3.00
C LEU A 56 9.92 -10.75 -3.52
N SER A 57 9.74 -11.99 -3.05
CA SER A 57 10.54 -13.14 -3.51
C SER A 57 9.96 -13.81 -4.76
N ASP A 58 8.66 -13.66 -5.00
CA ASP A 58 7.93 -14.29 -6.10
C ASP A 58 8.28 -13.65 -7.46
N ALA A 59 8.52 -14.49 -8.48
CA ALA A 59 8.90 -14.05 -9.82
C ALA A 59 7.77 -13.48 -10.67
N ALA A 60 6.51 -13.71 -10.29
CA ALA A 60 5.35 -13.06 -10.89
C ALA A 60 5.22 -11.59 -10.45
N PHE A 61 5.76 -11.24 -9.27
CA PHE A 61 5.77 -9.88 -8.75
C PHE A 61 7.07 -9.20 -9.15
N ARG A 62 7.05 -8.60 -10.35
CA ARG A 62 8.17 -7.83 -10.88
C ARG A 62 7.71 -6.40 -11.16
N PRO A 63 8.55 -5.39 -10.89
CA PRO A 63 8.26 -4.04 -11.34
C PRO A 63 8.09 -4.08 -12.86
N ALA A 64 7.03 -3.44 -13.37
CA ALA A 64 6.68 -3.44 -14.78
C ALA A 64 7.73 -2.76 -15.71
N GLY A 65 8.87 -2.32 -15.17
CA GLY A 65 9.79 -1.41 -15.81
C GLY A 65 9.31 0.03 -15.64
N MET A 66 9.07 0.72 -16.75
CA MET A 66 8.41 2.02 -16.72
C MET A 66 7.00 1.86 -16.14
N PRO A 67 6.58 2.66 -15.13
CA PRO A 67 5.19 2.66 -14.71
C PRO A 67 4.28 2.92 -15.93
N PRO A 68 3.12 2.24 -16.04
CA PRO A 68 2.16 2.54 -17.09
C PRO A 68 1.85 4.04 -17.12
N ALA A 69 1.60 4.61 -18.30
CA ALA A 69 1.27 6.04 -18.44
C ALA A 69 0.14 6.48 -17.50
N ALA A 70 -0.79 5.56 -17.19
CA ALA A 70 -1.80 5.77 -16.16
C ALA A 70 -1.19 6.25 -14.83
N PHE A 71 -0.14 5.62 -14.31
CA PHE A 71 0.48 5.93 -13.01
C PHE A 71 1.44 7.13 -13.01
N THR A 72 1.66 7.78 -14.16
CA THR A 72 2.56 8.91 -14.30
C THR A 72 1.73 10.19 -14.45
N PRO A 73 1.60 11.03 -13.41
CA PRO A 73 0.96 12.34 -13.58
C PRO A 73 1.79 13.20 -14.55
N ASP A 74 1.11 14.09 -15.29
CA ASP A 74 1.72 15.11 -16.17
C ASP A 74 2.69 16.03 -15.40
#